data_AF-A0A523SS35-F1
#
_entry.id   AF-A0A523SS35-F1
#
_cell.length_a   1.000
_cell.length_b   1.000
_cell.length_c   1.000
_cell.angle_alpha   90.00
_cell.angle_beta   90.00
_cell.angle_gamma   90.00
#
_symmetry.space_group_name_H-M   'P 1'
#
loop_
_entity.id
_entity.type
_entity.pdbx_description
1 polymer ?
#
loop_
_entity_poly.entity_id
_entity_poly.type
_entity_poly.pdbx_seq_one_letter_code
_entity_poly.pdbx_strand_id
1 'polypeptide(L)'
;MKRLQKKTILHKESDIVEFFKKYHKELSFEKILKIQTHFPDCLAVRQGKIVRIEFEYVTSRFAYHYRVFGDYHHSVDWQWGRIGDYWYLCDGKGRKIVDLMPKDLQPYYGPLKRLDKKNELTIIKHRYHLFFKTLVDKVDCIVCWEQDDKIEEGIEVITLKKVFARKS
;
A
#
# COMPACT_ATOMS: atom_id res chain seq x y z
N MET A 1 -29.76 -18.55 -26.84
CA MET A 1 -29.00 -17.27 -26.81
C MET A 1 -27.77 -17.42 -25.91
N LYS A 2 -26.58 -17.58 -26.49
CA LYS A 2 -25.32 -17.51 -25.73
C LYS A 2 -25.00 -16.04 -25.44
N ARG A 3 -25.17 -15.57 -24.21
CA ARG A 3 -24.60 -14.28 -23.79
C ARG A 3 -23.08 -14.41 -23.86
N LEU A 4 -22.45 -13.72 -24.81
CA LEU A 4 -21.01 -13.45 -24.75
C LEU A 4 -20.74 -12.75 -23.41
N GLN A 5 -20.22 -13.48 -22.42
CA GLN A 5 -19.61 -12.88 -21.25
C GLN A 5 -18.38 -12.13 -21.76
N LYS A 6 -18.54 -10.81 -21.96
CA LYS A 6 -17.42 -9.91 -22.24
C LYS A 6 -16.40 -10.12 -21.12
N LYS A 7 -15.22 -10.65 -21.48
CA LYS A 7 -14.07 -10.82 -20.59
C LYS A 7 -13.79 -9.46 -19.98
N THR A 8 -14.27 -9.21 -18.77
CA THR A 8 -14.07 -7.93 -18.09
C THR A 8 -12.67 -8.02 -17.52
N ILE A 9 -11.71 -7.52 -18.29
CA ILE A 9 -10.36 -7.30 -17.81
C ILE A 9 -10.42 -5.94 -17.13
N LEU A 10 -10.15 -5.92 -15.83
CA LEU A 10 -9.92 -4.67 -15.10
C LEU A 10 -8.52 -4.20 -15.50
N HIS A 11 -8.32 -2.90 -15.75
CA HIS A 11 -7.04 -2.36 -16.24
C HIS A 11 -6.42 -1.34 -15.29
N LYS A 12 -7.19 -0.86 -14.32
CA LYS A 12 -6.79 0.18 -13.37
C LYS A 12 -7.55 0.06 -12.06
N GLU A 13 -7.05 0.71 -11.03
CA GLU A 13 -7.59 0.73 -9.67
C GLU A 13 -9.06 1.17 -9.61
N SER A 14 -9.46 2.18 -10.40
CA SER A 14 -10.87 2.60 -10.45
C SER A 14 -11.82 1.48 -10.87
N ASP A 15 -11.36 0.55 -11.70
CA ASP A 15 -12.17 -0.60 -12.12
C ASP A 15 -12.31 -1.61 -10.97
N ILE A 16 -11.29 -1.73 -10.10
CA ILE A 16 -11.32 -2.52 -8.86
C ILE A 16 -12.36 -1.95 -7.91
N VAL A 17 -12.38 -0.63 -7.73
CA VAL A 17 -13.35 0.08 -6.89
C VAL A 17 -14.78 -0.20 -7.35
N GLU A 18 -15.06 -0.01 -8.65
CA GLU A 18 -16.41 -0.25 -9.21
C GLU A 18 -16.80 -1.73 -9.12
N PHE A 19 -15.84 -2.63 -9.33
CA PHE A 19 -16.08 -4.05 -9.14
C PHE A 19 -16.43 -4.37 -7.68
N PHE A 20 -15.65 -3.86 -6.73
CA PHE A 20 -15.89 -4.06 -5.31
C PHE A 20 -17.26 -3.52 -4.91
N LYS A 21 -17.63 -2.30 -5.33
CA LYS A 21 -18.99 -1.75 -5.09
C LYS A 21 -20.08 -2.73 -5.51
N LYS A 22 -19.95 -3.30 -6.71
CA LYS A 22 -20.95 -4.21 -7.28
C LYS A 22 -21.00 -5.56 -6.56
N TYR A 23 -19.86 -6.11 -6.12
CA TYR A 23 -19.76 -7.50 -5.66
C TYR A 23 -19.25 -7.68 -4.22
N HIS A 24 -19.16 -6.61 -3.41
CA HIS A 24 -18.67 -6.66 -2.03
C HIS A 24 -19.33 -7.76 -1.18
N LYS A 25 -20.65 -7.97 -1.31
CA LYS A 25 -21.38 -9.04 -0.61
C LYS A 25 -20.90 -10.44 -0.96
N GLU A 26 -20.55 -10.67 -2.23
CA GLU A 26 -20.02 -11.95 -2.69
C GLU A 26 -18.60 -12.20 -2.17
N LEU A 27 -17.88 -11.12 -1.84
CA LEU A 27 -16.59 -11.13 -1.18
C LEU A 27 -16.73 -11.17 0.36
N SER A 28 -17.92 -11.48 0.88
CA SER A 28 -18.25 -11.53 2.31
C SER A 28 -18.20 -10.18 3.04
N PHE A 29 -18.24 -9.06 2.33
CA PHE A 29 -18.41 -7.73 2.93
C PHE A 29 -19.90 -7.39 2.98
N GLU A 30 -20.44 -7.26 4.18
CA GLU A 30 -21.86 -7.03 4.45
C GLU A 30 -22.32 -5.66 3.96
N LYS A 31 -21.46 -4.64 4.15
CA LYS A 31 -21.77 -3.24 3.84
C LYS A 31 -20.51 -2.44 3.55
N ILE A 32 -20.57 -1.56 2.55
CA ILE A 32 -19.57 -0.50 2.34
C ILE A 32 -19.96 0.69 3.22
N LEU A 33 -19.07 1.12 4.11
CA LEU A 33 -19.29 2.28 4.98
C LEU A 33 -18.86 3.56 4.27
N LYS A 34 -17.69 3.53 3.64
CA LYS A 34 -17.09 4.71 3.00
C LYS A 34 -16.07 4.28 1.95
N ILE A 35 -16.06 5.00 0.83
CA ILE A 35 -14.96 5.02 -0.14
C ILE A 35 -14.43 6.44 -0.14
N GLN A 36 -13.11 6.60 -0.14
CA GLN A 36 -12.45 7.86 0.12
C GLN A 36 -11.18 8.01 -0.72
N THR A 37 -10.69 9.24 -0.83
CA THR A 37 -9.49 9.59 -1.59
C THR A 37 -8.22 9.60 -0.74
N HIS A 38 -8.33 9.25 0.55
CA HIS A 38 -7.19 9.17 1.47
C HIS A 38 -7.08 7.75 1.99
N PHE A 39 -5.84 7.32 2.19
CA PHE A 39 -5.51 6.00 2.70
C PHE A 39 -6.17 5.70 4.06
N PRO A 40 -6.76 4.51 4.26
CA PRO A 40 -7.03 3.47 3.26
C PRO A 40 -8.20 3.86 2.34
N ASP A 41 -8.25 3.35 1.11
CA ASP A 41 -9.28 3.73 0.12
C ASP A 41 -10.73 3.46 0.57
N CYS A 42 -10.94 2.45 1.41
CA CYS A 42 -12.27 2.00 1.77
C CYS A 42 -12.39 1.50 3.21
N LEU A 43 -13.56 1.76 3.80
CA LEU A 43 -14.01 1.17 5.05
C LEU A 43 -15.27 0.35 4.77
N ALA A 44 -15.28 -0.91 5.17
CA ALA A 44 -16.41 -1.83 5.00
C ALA A 44 -16.66 -2.68 6.25
N VAL A 45 -17.82 -3.30 6.34
CA VAL A 45 -18.15 -4.28 7.39
C VAL A 45 -17.98 -5.68 6.84
N ARG A 46 -17.25 -6.53 7.54
CA ARG A 46 -17.11 -7.96 7.25
C ARG A 46 -17.01 -8.74 8.56
N GLN A 47 -17.85 -9.75 8.72
CA GLN A 47 -18.00 -10.53 9.95
C GLN A 47 -18.26 -9.64 11.17
N GLY A 48 -19.14 -8.64 11.01
CA GLY A 48 -19.48 -7.67 12.05
C GLY A 48 -18.35 -6.71 12.48
N LYS A 49 -17.19 -6.72 11.82
CA LYS A 49 -16.06 -5.82 12.11
C LYS A 49 -15.85 -4.81 11.00
N ILE A 50 -15.35 -3.63 11.35
CA ILE A 50 -14.87 -2.65 10.37
C ILE A 50 -13.52 -3.13 9.83
N VAL A 51 -13.44 -3.23 8.51
CA VAL A 51 -12.24 -3.63 7.75
C VAL A 51 -11.80 -2.46 6.89
N ARG A 52 -10.52 -2.16 6.96
CA ARG A 52 -9.80 -1.14 6.19
C ARG A 52 -9.21 -1.78 4.95
N ILE A 53 -9.61 -1.27 3.79
CA ILE A 53 -9.31 -1.87 2.51
C ILE A 53 -8.53 -0.89 1.66
N GLU A 54 -7.42 -1.37 1.11
CA GLU A 54 -6.73 -0.69 0.01
C GLU A 54 -7.06 -1.38 -1.32
N PHE A 55 -7.30 -0.58 -2.35
CA PHE A 55 -7.51 -1.09 -3.70
C PHE A 55 -6.22 -0.96 -4.49
N GLU A 56 -5.85 -2.05 -5.16
CA GLU A 56 -4.66 -2.05 -6.00
C GLU A 56 -4.93 -2.76 -7.31
N TYR A 57 -4.31 -2.29 -8.39
CA TYR A 57 -4.32 -3.11 -9.62
C TYR A 57 -3.46 -4.36 -9.42
N VAL A 58 -2.24 -4.17 -8.93
CA VAL A 58 -1.26 -5.23 -8.61
C VAL A 58 -0.66 -4.97 -7.23
N THR A 59 -0.39 -6.01 -6.46
CA THR A 59 0.10 -5.90 -5.07
C THR A 59 1.44 -5.18 -4.92
N SER A 60 2.32 -5.22 -5.92
CA SER A 60 3.60 -4.50 -5.90
C SER A 60 3.43 -2.97 -5.76
N ARG A 61 2.28 -2.43 -6.18
CA ARG A 61 1.97 -1.01 -6.01
C ARG A 61 1.64 -0.62 -4.58
N PHE A 62 1.18 -1.57 -3.78
CA PHE A 62 0.90 -1.36 -2.36
C PHE A 62 2.15 -0.89 -1.59
N ALA A 63 3.34 -1.33 -2.04
CA ALA A 63 4.61 -0.89 -1.46
C ALA A 63 4.84 0.62 -1.59
N TYR A 64 4.19 1.31 -2.54
CA TYR A 64 4.31 2.76 -2.68
C TYR A 64 3.59 3.56 -1.60
N HIS A 65 2.83 2.91 -0.71
CA HIS A 65 2.22 3.56 0.47
C HIS A 65 3.17 3.62 1.67
N TYR A 66 4.33 2.95 1.61
CA TYR A 66 5.46 3.22 2.50
C TYR A 66 6.18 4.50 2.06
N ARG A 67 5.51 5.66 2.18
CA ARG A 67 6.12 6.96 1.83
C ARG A 67 6.77 7.60 3.03
N VAL A 68 7.89 8.27 2.76
CA VAL A 68 8.41 9.30 3.65
C VAL A 68 8.16 10.62 2.96
N PHE A 69 7.62 11.57 3.71
CA PHE A 69 7.64 12.95 3.30
C PHE A 69 8.77 13.60 4.09
N GLY A 70 9.62 14.36 3.40
CA GLY A 70 10.69 15.13 4.01
C GLY A 70 10.33 16.61 3.98
N ASP A 71 10.67 17.35 5.04
CA ASP A 71 10.34 18.77 5.18
C ASP A 71 11.19 19.66 4.24
N TYR A 72 12.19 19.09 3.58
CA TYR A 72 13.13 19.81 2.73
C TYR A 72 12.94 19.42 1.26
N HIS A 73 12.43 20.39 0.50
CA HIS A 73 12.11 20.40 -0.92
C HIS A 73 10.81 19.71 -1.33
N HIS A 74 9.83 20.55 -1.71
CA HIS A 74 8.60 20.24 -2.45
C HIS A 74 8.80 19.51 -3.81
N SER A 75 9.97 18.95 -4.08
CA SER A 75 10.36 18.38 -5.38
C SER A 75 10.99 16.99 -5.28
N VAL A 76 11.11 16.42 -4.10
CA VAL A 76 11.69 15.08 -3.93
C VAL A 76 10.63 14.20 -3.28
N ASP A 77 10.05 13.28 -4.05
CA ASP A 77 9.26 12.17 -3.51
C ASP A 77 10.22 11.22 -2.80
N TRP A 78 10.06 10.97 -1.50
CA TRP A 78 10.93 10.02 -0.79
C TRP A 78 10.18 8.70 -0.61
N GLN A 79 10.89 7.60 -0.79
CA GLN A 79 10.31 6.27 -0.79
C GLN A 79 11.19 5.34 0.03
N TRP A 80 10.55 4.40 0.73
CA TRP A 80 11.28 3.27 1.31
C TRP A 80 11.56 2.23 0.23
N GLY A 81 12.84 1.97 -0.04
CA GLY A 81 13.29 0.83 -0.82
C GLY A 81 13.65 -0.35 0.08
N ARG A 82 13.68 -1.57 -0.48
CA ARG A 82 14.05 -2.80 0.23
C ARG A 82 15.15 -3.56 -0.51
N ILE A 83 16.19 -3.99 0.21
CA ILE A 83 17.23 -4.91 -0.28
C ILE A 83 17.32 -6.08 0.71
N GLY A 84 16.85 -7.26 0.30
CA GLY A 84 16.73 -8.41 1.19
C GLY A 84 15.82 -8.10 2.39
N ASP A 85 16.35 -8.22 3.60
CA ASP A 85 15.63 -7.92 4.85
C ASP A 85 15.84 -6.49 5.36
N TYR A 86 16.49 -5.64 4.56
CA TYR A 86 16.82 -4.28 4.95
C TYR A 86 15.97 -3.26 4.21
N TRP A 87 15.40 -2.32 4.98
CA TRP A 87 14.76 -1.14 4.45
C TRP A 87 15.76 0.02 4.37
N TYR A 88 15.69 0.81 3.31
CA TYR A 88 16.50 2.02 3.14
C TYR A 88 15.66 3.13 2.54
N LEU A 89 16.06 4.37 2.79
CA LEU A 89 15.36 5.53 2.27
C LEU A 89 16.02 6.02 0.97
N CYS A 90 15.21 6.20 -0.07
CA CYS A 90 15.66 6.69 -1.37
C CYS A 90 14.77 7.81 -1.89
N ASP A 91 15.28 8.56 -2.85
CA ASP A 91 14.43 9.46 -3.63
C ASP A 91 13.55 8.69 -4.63
N GLY A 92 12.62 9.37 -5.28
CA GLY A 92 11.73 8.82 -6.31
C GLY A 92 12.47 8.34 -7.58
N LYS A 93 13.81 8.40 -7.60
CA LYS A 93 14.68 7.84 -8.65
C LYS A 93 15.50 6.64 -8.14
N GLY A 94 15.26 6.17 -6.92
CA GLY A 94 15.92 5.00 -6.33
C GLY A 94 17.34 5.26 -5.80
N ARG A 95 17.80 6.51 -5.72
CA ARG A 95 19.13 6.86 -5.19
C ARG A 95 19.10 6.88 -3.67
N LYS A 96 20.10 6.25 -3.03
CA LYS A 96 20.19 6.17 -1.56
C LYS A 96 20.44 7.56 -0.96
N ILE A 97 19.75 7.89 0.12
CA ILE A 97 19.86 9.22 0.76
C ILE A 97 21.23 9.45 1.40
N VAL A 98 21.86 8.40 1.95
CA VAL A 98 23.19 8.51 2.56
C VAL A 98 24.24 9.02 1.57
N ASP A 99 24.02 8.75 0.27
CA ASP A 99 24.91 9.15 -0.81
C ASP A 99 24.62 10.56 -1.35
N LEU A 100 23.45 11.14 -1.01
CA LEU A 100 22.97 12.44 -1.52
C LEU A 100 23.07 13.59 -0.49
N MET A 101 23.36 13.32 0.78
CA MET A 101 23.46 14.35 1.81
C MET A 101 24.80 15.11 1.77
N PRO A 102 24.78 16.46 1.76
CA PRO A 102 25.95 17.29 2.03
C PRO A 102 26.64 16.88 3.34
N LYS A 103 27.97 16.75 3.32
CA LYS A 103 28.76 16.21 4.45
C LYS A 103 28.57 17.00 5.75
N ASP A 104 28.28 18.28 5.65
CA ASP A 104 28.03 19.23 6.73
C ASP A 104 26.66 19.07 7.40
N LEU A 105 25.69 18.46 6.70
CA LEU A 105 24.37 18.15 7.24
C LEU A 105 24.32 16.76 7.90
N GLN A 106 25.23 15.84 7.58
CA GLN A 106 25.29 14.50 8.16
C GLN A 106 25.28 14.44 9.71
N PRO A 107 25.90 15.38 10.46
CA PRO A 107 25.87 15.37 11.93
C PRO A 107 24.51 15.75 12.53
N TYR A 108 23.75 16.64 11.89
CA TYR A 108 22.47 17.14 12.40
C TYR A 108 21.33 16.12 12.25
N TYR A 109 21.45 15.24 11.27
CA TYR A 109 20.50 14.16 11.03
C TYR A 109 20.94 12.82 11.66
N GLY A 110 22.04 12.86 12.44
CA GLY A 110 22.74 11.68 12.93
C GLY A 110 23.23 10.79 11.78
N PRO A 111 24.02 9.74 12.06
CA PRO A 111 24.18 8.71 11.07
C PRO A 111 22.78 8.12 10.80
N LEU A 112 22.20 8.40 9.63
CA LEU A 112 21.19 7.54 8.99
C LEU A 112 21.82 6.17 8.61
N LYS A 113 22.66 5.63 9.50
CA LYS A 113 22.96 4.21 9.64
C LYS A 113 21.90 3.64 10.57
N ARG A 114 20.70 3.43 10.07
CA ARG A 114 19.84 2.38 10.61
C ARG A 114 19.51 1.41 9.49
N LEU A 115 20.48 0.54 9.21
CA LEU A 115 20.16 -0.84 8.87
C LEU A 115 19.52 -1.43 10.13
N ASP A 116 18.21 -1.23 10.29
CA ASP A 116 17.51 -1.70 11.48
C ASP A 116 17.29 -3.20 11.34
N LYS A 117 18.10 -4.00 12.05
CA LYS A 117 17.86 -5.43 12.17
C LYS A 117 16.69 -5.60 13.13
N LYS A 118 15.53 -5.94 12.57
CA LYS A 118 14.23 -6.12 13.23
C LYS A 118 13.48 -4.81 13.45
N ASN A 119 12.61 -4.45 12.50
CA ASN A 119 11.32 -3.77 12.72
C ASN A 119 11.23 -2.83 13.94
N GLU A 120 12.19 -1.94 14.21
CA GLU A 120 12.20 -1.04 15.38
C GLU A 120 12.48 0.41 14.95
N LEU A 121 11.82 0.85 13.88
CA LEU A 121 11.85 2.26 13.50
C LEU A 121 10.94 3.07 14.43
N THR A 122 11.58 3.92 15.22
CA THR A 122 10.96 4.87 16.14
C THR A 122 10.20 5.95 15.37
N ILE A 123 8.99 6.25 15.83
CA ILE A 123 8.14 7.34 15.31
C ILE A 123 8.87 8.68 15.50
N ILE A 124 9.29 9.33 14.42
CA ILE A 124 9.75 10.72 14.48
C ILE A 124 8.53 11.60 14.20
N LYS A 125 7.95 12.18 15.26
CA LYS A 125 6.90 13.19 15.13
C LYS A 125 7.54 14.52 14.72
N HIS A 126 7.50 14.86 13.43
CA HIS A 126 7.59 16.26 13.01
C HIS A 126 6.52 16.59 11.97
N ARG A 127 6.14 17.87 11.93
CA ARG A 127 4.90 18.38 11.32
C ARG A 127 4.72 17.89 9.88
N TYR A 128 3.58 17.22 9.63
CA TYR A 128 3.02 16.81 8.33
C TYR A 128 3.45 15.47 7.71
N HIS A 129 4.17 14.59 8.44
CA HIS A 129 4.58 13.29 7.89
C HIS A 129 3.98 12.09 8.63
N LEU A 130 3.40 11.15 7.89
CA LEU A 130 2.95 9.85 8.40
C LEU A 130 3.98 8.78 8.03
N PHE A 131 4.78 8.39 9.01
CA PHE A 131 5.73 7.29 8.91
C PHE A 131 5.00 5.99 9.29
N PHE A 132 4.58 5.18 8.32
CA PHE A 132 4.06 3.85 8.63
C PHE A 132 5.21 2.84 8.69
N LYS A 133 5.52 2.39 9.90
CA LYS A 133 6.47 1.29 10.18
C LYS A 133 6.07 0.00 9.47
N THR A 134 4.76 -0.22 9.40
CA THR A 134 4.06 -1.31 8.74
C THR A 134 2.69 -0.77 8.33
N LEU A 135 2.12 -1.32 7.26
CA LEU A 135 0.74 -1.01 6.86
C LEU A 135 -0.29 -1.93 7.52
N VAL A 136 0.14 -2.96 8.28
CA VAL A 136 -0.74 -3.92 8.99
C VAL A 136 -1.68 -3.22 9.97
N ASP A 137 -1.20 -2.17 10.65
CA ASP A 137 -2.03 -1.36 11.56
C ASP A 137 -2.91 -0.33 10.83
N LYS A 138 -2.98 -0.35 9.50
CA LYS A 138 -3.70 0.64 8.68
C LYS A 138 -4.60 0.03 7.63
N VAL A 139 -4.25 -1.16 7.16
CA VAL A 139 -4.96 -1.91 6.14
C VAL A 139 -5.12 -3.33 6.67
N ASP A 140 -6.35 -3.79 6.70
CA ASP A 140 -6.68 -5.16 7.09
C ASP A 140 -6.66 -6.08 5.87
N CYS A 141 -7.00 -5.54 4.69
CA CYS A 141 -7.09 -6.29 3.45
C CYS A 141 -6.71 -5.44 2.23
N ILE A 142 -6.00 -6.04 1.26
CA ILE A 142 -5.81 -5.50 -0.08
C ILE A 142 -6.76 -6.23 -1.02
N VAL A 143 -7.58 -5.48 -1.75
CA VAL A 143 -8.39 -6.02 -2.85
C VAL A 143 -7.70 -5.66 -4.14
N CYS A 144 -7.22 -6.67 -4.88
CA CYS A 144 -6.45 -6.45 -6.10
C CYS A 144 -6.92 -7.28 -7.30
N TRP A 145 -6.54 -6.87 -8.51
CA TRP A 145 -6.75 -7.73 -9.68
C TRP A 145 -5.81 -8.92 -9.66
N GLU A 146 -4.53 -8.67 -9.40
CA GLU A 146 -3.47 -9.68 -9.44
C GLU A 146 -2.50 -9.51 -8.26
N GLN A 147 -2.04 -10.64 -7.73
CA GLN A 147 -1.00 -10.68 -6.71
C GLN A 147 0.32 -11.07 -7.38
N ASP A 148 1.19 -10.08 -7.56
CA ASP A 148 2.52 -10.17 -8.16
C ASP A 148 3.65 -10.03 -7.14
N ASP A 149 3.35 -9.75 -5.88
CA ASP A 149 4.32 -9.58 -4.81
C ASP A 149 3.84 -10.20 -3.48
N LYS A 150 4.79 -10.46 -2.58
CA LYS A 150 4.52 -10.95 -1.23
C LYS A 150 4.14 -9.77 -0.34
N ILE A 151 2.94 -9.82 0.22
CA ILE A 151 2.45 -8.85 1.19
C ILE A 151 2.85 -9.26 2.61
N GLU A 152 3.02 -8.26 3.49
CA GLU A 152 3.36 -8.45 4.90
C GLU A 152 2.35 -9.34 5.63
N GLU A 153 2.83 -10.16 6.56
CA GLU A 153 1.96 -10.99 7.39
C GLU A 153 0.98 -10.12 8.20
N GLY A 154 -0.28 -10.55 8.25
CA GLY A 154 -1.35 -9.81 8.92
C GLY A 154 -2.25 -8.99 7.99
N ILE A 155 -1.86 -8.79 6.72
CA ILE A 155 -2.73 -8.18 5.69
C ILE A 155 -3.29 -9.29 4.78
N GLU A 156 -4.61 -9.40 4.71
CA GLU A 156 -5.26 -10.32 3.77
C GLU A 156 -5.14 -9.80 2.33
N VAL A 157 -4.96 -10.69 1.35
CA VAL A 157 -4.98 -10.34 -0.07
C VAL A 157 -6.14 -11.05 -0.76
N ILE A 158 -7.08 -10.27 -1.31
CA ILE A 158 -8.22 -10.78 -2.09
C ILE A 158 -7.98 -10.48 -3.56
N THR A 159 -7.67 -11.52 -4.33
CA THR A 159 -7.45 -11.41 -5.78
C THR A 159 -8.74 -11.61 -6.58
N LEU A 160 -9.23 -10.55 -7.21
CA LEU A 160 -10.47 -10.55 -8.00
C LEU A 160 -10.40 -11.46 -9.24
N LYS A 161 -9.24 -11.56 -9.90
CA LYS A 161 -9.02 -12.45 -11.07
C LYS A 161 -9.34 -13.91 -10.74
N LYS A 162 -8.99 -14.38 -9.54
CA LYS A 162 -9.28 -15.74 -9.06
C LYS A 162 -10.77 -15.94 -8.79
N VAL A 163 -11.43 -14.93 -8.24
CA VAL A 163 -12.88 -14.95 -7.98
C VAL A 163 -13.66 -15.04 -9.29
N PHE A 164 -13.22 -14.32 -10.33
CA PHE A 164 -13.82 -14.39 -11.66
C PHE A 164 -13.61 -15.73 -12.35
N ALA A 165 -12.39 -16.27 -12.32
CA ALA A 165 -12.08 -17.53 -12.99
C ALA A 165 -12.93 -18.72 -12.48
N ARG A 166 -13.44 -18.64 -11.25
CA ARG A 166 -14.36 -19.65 -10.67
C ARG A 166 -15.82 -19.50 -11.12
N LYS A 167 -16.18 -18.36 -11.71
CA LYS A 167 -17.55 -18.02 -12.13
C LYS A 167 -17.78 -18.14 -13.64
N SER A 168 -16.71 -18.31 -14.41
CA SER A 168 -16.71 -18.55 -15.86
C SER A 168 -16.59 -20.03 -16.16
#